data_AF-A0A939FWE0-F1
#
_entry.id   AF-A0A939FWE0-F1
#
_cell.length_a   1.000
_cell.length_b   1.000
_cell.length_c   1.000
_cell.angle_alpha   90.00
_cell.angle_beta   90.00
_cell.angle_gamma   90.00
#
_symmetry.space_group_name_H-M   'P 1'
#
loop_
_entity.id
_entity.type
_entity.pdbx_description
1 polymer ?
#
loop_
_entity_poly.entity_id
_entity_poly.type
_entity_poly.pdbx_seq_one_letter_code
_entity_poly.pdbx_strand_id
1 'polypeptide(L)'
;MDSFEANKIFGAILGTVFVLFGGSLLAEGLFHSEAPEKPGYEIKVAEATQGGSGGGQEAAKEDPPIAALLQNASADKGEAIFKKCGACHSGEKGGPNKVGPHLWDVVNRPIASISDFSYSGAMKDFSKNGAEKWDYDHIYHFIKSPKDDVPGTKMGFAGLKSPQDRADVIAYLRTLSDNPALLPEAPAKEASAAAGGEKPAEAKPAAEDQKAAGEAAKPATPAPNATQTAMAGDPAAGEKVFNKCKACHAIGEGAKNKIGPELNGIVGEKIAVVDGYSFSSALQTYAKDHPTWTVEELHAWLTDPKAVAPGTKMSFPGLKDKKDIDNVIAYLASFDENGQKKTAEAAPQATNPATTTESGANAGAETTHKPAEAKPTDNSSGEEAASEPPKPEAKPADETSKPAEPQQNGASSDQGAATPAPNATQTAMAGDPAAGEKVFNKCKACHAIGEGAKNKIGPELNGIVGEKIAVVDGYSFSSALQNYAKDHPTWTVEELHAWLTDPKAVAPGTKMSFPGLKDKKDIDNVIAYLASFDENGQKKGQ
;
A
#
# COMPACT_ATOMS: atom_id res chain seq x y z
N MET A 1 65.21 -28.95 0.46
CA MET A 1 65.55 -27.53 0.67
C MET A 1 66.56 -27.47 1.78
N ASP A 2 67.73 -26.92 1.51
CA ASP A 2 68.69 -26.66 2.58
C ASP A 2 68.22 -25.48 3.44
N SER A 3 68.72 -25.38 4.68
CA SER A 3 68.34 -24.31 5.61
C SER A 3 68.53 -22.90 5.02
N PHE A 4 69.50 -22.75 4.11
CA PHE A 4 69.79 -21.49 3.42
C PHE A 4 68.74 -21.12 2.34
N GLU A 5 68.03 -22.10 1.77
CA GLU A 5 66.90 -21.85 0.87
C GLU A 5 65.64 -21.53 1.67
N ALA A 6 65.38 -22.30 2.74
CA ALA A 6 64.24 -22.06 3.63
C ALA A 6 64.29 -20.63 4.21
N ASN A 7 65.45 -20.19 4.71
CA ASN A 7 65.61 -18.83 5.24
C ASN A 7 65.43 -17.74 4.17
N LYS A 8 65.77 -17.98 2.89
CA LYS A 8 65.48 -17.05 1.79
C LYS A 8 63.97 -16.96 1.52
N ILE A 9 63.27 -18.08 1.53
CA ILE A 9 61.81 -18.12 1.32
C ILE A 9 61.09 -17.41 2.47
N PHE A 10 61.42 -17.72 3.73
CA PHE A 10 60.84 -17.02 4.89
C PHE A 10 61.20 -15.53 4.91
N GLY A 11 62.43 -15.16 4.55
CA GLY A 11 62.85 -13.76 4.42
C GLY A 11 62.08 -12.99 3.35
N ALA A 12 61.79 -13.60 2.20
CA ALA A 12 60.97 -13.01 1.14
C ALA A 12 59.50 -12.82 1.57
N ILE A 13 58.91 -13.82 2.25
CA ILE A 13 57.55 -13.74 2.80
C ILE A 13 57.46 -12.63 3.85
N LEU A 14 58.38 -12.60 4.82
CA LEU A 14 58.43 -11.55 5.85
C LEU A 14 58.65 -10.16 5.25
N GLY A 15 59.53 -10.02 4.26
CA GLY A 15 59.74 -8.76 3.53
C GLY A 15 58.49 -8.28 2.81
N THR A 16 57.74 -9.19 2.16
CA THR A 16 56.48 -8.87 1.48
C THR A 16 55.40 -8.42 2.47
N VAL A 17 55.24 -9.15 3.58
CA VAL A 17 54.30 -8.79 4.67
C VAL A 17 54.67 -7.43 5.29
N PHE A 18 55.96 -7.17 5.53
CA PHE A 18 56.43 -5.89 6.07
C PHE A 18 56.15 -4.72 5.12
N VAL A 19 56.37 -4.87 3.82
CA VAL A 19 56.07 -3.83 2.82
C VAL A 19 54.57 -3.58 2.71
N LEU A 20 53.74 -4.62 2.71
CA LEU A 20 52.27 -4.47 2.66
C LEU A 20 51.72 -3.82 3.93
N PHE A 21 52.12 -4.29 5.11
CA PHE A 21 51.63 -3.76 6.38
C PHE A 21 52.17 -2.35 6.66
N GLY A 22 53.46 -2.12 6.40
CA GLY A 22 54.07 -0.79 6.51
C GLY A 22 53.48 0.21 5.52
N GLY A 23 53.19 -0.22 4.28
CA GLY A 23 52.47 0.60 3.29
C GLY A 23 51.05 0.95 3.74
N SER A 24 50.34 -0.01 4.35
CA SER A 24 49.00 0.24 4.91
C SER A 24 49.03 1.23 6.06
N LEU A 25 49.94 1.08 7.04
CA LEU A 25 50.07 2.02 8.16
C LEU A 25 50.49 3.42 7.70
N LEU A 26 51.37 3.51 6.71
CA LEU A 26 51.85 4.79 6.18
C LEU A 26 50.75 5.49 5.37
N ALA A 27 49.90 4.73 4.65
CA ALA A 27 48.67 5.26 4.06
C ALA A 27 47.67 5.73 5.14
N GLU A 28 47.43 4.93 6.17
CA GLU A 28 46.51 5.27 7.28
C GLU A 28 46.94 6.55 8.02
N GLY A 29 48.25 6.80 8.12
CA GLY A 29 48.82 8.04 8.68
C GLY A 29 48.82 9.24 7.72
N LEU A 30 49.01 9.04 6.41
CA LEU A 30 48.96 10.12 5.41
C LEU A 30 47.53 10.56 5.07
N PHE A 31 46.56 9.65 5.15
CA PHE A 31 45.15 9.91 4.86
C PHE A 31 44.29 10.07 6.13
N HIS A 32 44.93 10.21 7.30
CA HIS A 32 44.26 10.41 8.58
C HIS A 32 43.51 11.76 8.61
N SER A 33 42.25 11.72 8.19
CA SER A 33 41.35 12.87 8.21
C SER A 33 40.70 12.94 9.57
N GLU A 34 41.30 13.71 10.48
CA GLU A 34 40.79 13.92 11.84
C GLU A 34 39.36 14.49 11.77
N ALA A 35 38.37 13.69 12.16
CA ALA A 35 36.97 14.07 12.04
C ALA A 35 36.68 15.23 13.01
N PRO A 36 36.24 16.41 12.53
CA PRO A 36 36.14 17.59 13.37
C PRO A 36 35.08 17.39 14.46
N GLU A 37 35.49 17.42 15.73
CA GLU A 37 34.60 17.22 16.89
C GLU A 37 33.44 18.22 16.95
N LYS A 38 33.51 19.32 16.20
CA LYS A 38 32.47 20.35 16.11
C LYS A 38 32.21 20.72 14.64
N PRO A 39 31.01 20.50 14.10
CA PRO A 39 30.66 20.93 12.75
C PRO A 39 30.57 22.45 12.67
N GLY A 40 31.16 23.03 11.62
CA GLY A 40 31.44 24.47 11.50
C GLY A 40 30.25 25.40 11.21
N TYR A 41 29.05 25.15 11.76
CA TYR A 41 27.97 26.14 11.80
C TYR A 41 26.98 25.87 12.95
N GLU A 42 27.07 26.65 14.03
CA GLU A 42 26.01 26.70 15.04
C GLU A 42 24.84 27.55 14.53
N ILE A 43 23.66 26.93 14.39
CA ILE A 43 22.39 27.68 14.35
C ILE A 43 21.64 27.35 15.65
N LYS A 44 21.49 28.36 16.49
CA LYS A 44 20.93 28.23 17.84
C LYS A 44 19.44 27.90 17.78
N VAL A 45 19.10 26.66 18.10
CA VAL A 45 17.76 26.34 18.63
C VAL A 45 17.73 26.85 20.06
N ALA A 46 16.80 27.76 20.39
CA ALA A 46 16.59 28.20 21.76
C ALA A 46 15.99 27.04 22.58
N GLU A 47 16.54 26.77 23.76
CA GLU A 47 16.05 25.71 24.63
C GLU A 47 14.63 25.99 25.15
N ALA A 48 13.76 24.99 25.05
CA ALA A 48 12.51 24.93 25.79
C ALA A 48 12.59 23.82 26.86
N THR A 49 13.46 24.04 27.85
CA THR A 49 13.57 23.35 29.16
C THR A 49 13.66 21.82 29.20
N GLN A 50 14.76 21.33 29.77
CA GLN A 50 15.04 19.92 30.06
C GLN A 50 14.11 19.31 31.12
N GLY A 51 14.00 17.97 31.13
CA GLY A 51 13.20 17.22 32.10
C GLY A 51 13.80 15.86 32.50
N GLY A 52 15.03 15.86 33.04
CA GLY A 52 15.62 14.69 33.72
C GLY A 52 16.44 13.74 32.82
N SER A 53 17.74 13.61 33.12
CA SER A 53 18.63 12.60 32.56
C SER A 53 18.97 11.54 33.61
N GLY A 54 19.19 10.30 33.18
CA GLY A 54 19.64 9.18 34.01
C GLY A 54 20.63 8.32 33.24
N GLY A 55 21.91 8.68 33.30
CA GLY A 55 22.97 7.98 32.57
C GLY A 55 23.25 6.58 33.15
N GLY A 56 23.02 5.54 32.34
CA GLY A 56 23.43 4.17 32.61
C GLY A 56 23.98 3.53 31.33
N GLN A 57 24.92 2.59 31.48
CA GLN A 57 25.51 1.85 30.36
C GLN A 57 24.51 0.79 29.86
N GLU A 58 23.55 1.23 29.06
CA GLU A 58 22.41 0.42 28.65
C GLU A 58 22.70 -0.38 27.37
N ALA A 59 22.37 -1.67 27.37
CA ALA A 59 22.43 -2.51 26.18
C ALA A 59 21.47 -1.98 25.11
N ALA A 60 21.79 -2.22 23.83
CA ALA A 60 21.06 -1.64 22.71
C ALA A 60 19.56 -2.01 22.73
N LYS A 61 18.72 -1.07 23.18
CA LYS A 61 17.28 -1.09 22.90
C LYS A 61 17.11 -1.05 21.40
N GLU A 62 16.43 -2.06 20.84
CA GLU A 62 15.98 -1.99 19.46
C GLU A 62 15.04 -0.79 19.31
N ASP A 63 15.17 -0.09 18.18
CA ASP A 63 14.33 1.07 17.91
C ASP A 63 12.88 0.61 17.68
N PRO A 64 11.86 1.40 18.06
CA PRO A 64 10.47 1.07 17.75
C PRO A 64 10.27 0.88 16.23
N PRO A 65 9.43 -0.08 15.80
CA PRO A 65 9.25 -0.40 14.39
C PRO A 65 8.83 0.85 13.59
N ILE A 66 9.40 1.03 12.41
CA ILE A 66 9.26 2.26 11.62
C ILE A 66 7.79 2.63 11.35
N ALA A 67 6.92 1.63 11.17
CA ALA A 67 5.49 1.83 11.01
C ALA A 67 4.81 2.55 12.19
N ALA A 68 5.31 2.40 13.42
CA ALA A 68 4.82 3.12 14.60
C ALA A 68 5.42 4.53 14.71
N LEU A 69 6.69 4.72 14.34
CA LEU A 69 7.33 6.04 14.31
C LEU A 69 6.72 6.95 13.22
N LEU A 70 6.35 6.37 12.07
CA LEU A 70 5.72 7.07 10.95
C LEU A 70 4.34 7.65 11.28
N GLN A 71 3.63 7.13 12.29
CA GLN A 71 2.34 7.71 12.72
C GLN A 71 2.50 9.11 13.33
N ASN A 72 3.69 9.44 13.83
CA ASN A 72 4.02 10.72 14.44
C ASN A 72 5.04 11.52 13.62
N ALA A 73 5.40 11.04 12.43
CA ALA A 73 6.45 11.62 11.61
C ALA A 73 6.02 12.88 10.87
N SER A 74 6.89 13.90 10.87
CA SER A 74 6.65 15.19 10.22
C SER A 74 7.50 15.32 8.96
N ALA A 75 6.83 15.44 7.80
CA ALA A 75 7.50 15.72 6.54
C ALA A 75 8.24 17.08 6.57
N ASP A 76 7.70 18.10 7.25
CA ASP A 76 8.32 19.42 7.37
C ASP A 76 9.65 19.37 8.14
N LYS A 77 9.71 18.57 9.22
CA LYS A 77 10.97 18.26 9.92
C LYS A 77 11.89 17.42 9.04
N GLY A 78 11.33 16.46 8.32
CA GLY A 78 12.03 15.63 7.35
C GLY A 78 12.74 16.44 6.27
N GLU A 79 12.09 17.47 5.71
CA GLU A 79 12.68 18.41 4.76
C GLU A 79 13.86 19.17 5.40
N ALA A 80 13.67 19.68 6.62
CA ALA A 80 14.72 20.40 7.34
C ALA A 80 15.97 19.52 7.59
N ILE A 81 15.77 18.23 7.87
CA ILE A 81 16.87 17.25 8.02
C ILE A 81 17.45 16.85 6.66
N PHE A 82 16.60 16.69 5.62
CA PHE A 82 16.99 16.32 4.26
C PHE A 82 17.96 17.31 3.60
N LYS A 83 18.05 18.55 4.10
CA LYS A 83 19.10 19.52 3.70
C LYS A 83 20.52 18.94 3.85
N LYS A 84 20.73 17.99 4.78
CA LYS A 84 21.97 17.21 4.92
C LYS A 84 22.20 16.25 3.73
N CYS A 85 21.14 15.68 3.18
CA CYS A 85 21.15 14.78 2.02
C CYS A 85 21.25 15.52 0.68
N GLY A 86 20.62 16.71 0.58
CA GLY A 86 20.54 17.52 -0.64
C GLY A 86 21.89 18.02 -1.19
N ALA A 87 22.95 18.01 -0.37
CA ALA A 87 24.33 18.23 -0.82
C ALA A 87 24.82 17.11 -1.75
N CYS A 88 24.43 15.86 -1.48
CA CYS A 88 24.88 14.68 -2.22
C CYS A 88 23.84 14.10 -3.18
N HIS A 89 22.55 14.47 -3.06
CA HIS A 89 21.45 13.93 -3.86
C HIS A 89 20.57 15.07 -4.42
N SER A 90 19.84 14.85 -5.52
CA SER A 90 18.65 15.68 -5.85
C SER A 90 17.38 15.03 -5.32
N GLY A 91 16.48 15.85 -4.79
CA GLY A 91 15.10 15.47 -4.45
C GLY A 91 14.07 15.94 -5.49
N GLU A 92 14.51 16.53 -6.61
CA GLU A 92 13.64 17.11 -7.63
C GLU A 92 13.16 16.05 -8.64
N LYS A 93 11.96 16.24 -9.18
CA LYS A 93 11.39 15.39 -10.23
C LYS A 93 12.24 15.47 -11.51
N GLY A 94 12.85 14.35 -11.90
CA GLY A 94 13.82 14.31 -13.00
C GLY A 94 15.14 15.03 -12.70
N GLY A 95 15.40 15.36 -11.42
CA GLY A 95 16.62 16.03 -10.98
C GLY A 95 17.88 15.17 -11.16
N PRO A 96 19.06 15.79 -11.32
CA PRO A 96 20.28 15.07 -11.67
C PRO A 96 20.80 14.19 -10.53
N ASN A 97 21.46 13.09 -10.92
CA ASN A 97 22.39 12.39 -10.05
C ASN A 97 23.55 13.34 -9.70
N LYS A 98 23.97 13.36 -8.43
CA LYS A 98 25.09 14.16 -7.92
C LYS A 98 26.19 13.20 -7.42
N VAL A 99 26.68 13.40 -6.19
CA VAL A 99 27.58 12.45 -5.50
C VAL A 99 26.89 11.10 -5.26
N GLY A 100 25.58 11.13 -5.02
CA GLY A 100 24.67 9.99 -5.00
C GLY A 100 23.53 10.13 -6.01
N PRO A 101 22.73 9.07 -6.21
CA PRO A 101 21.62 9.05 -7.16
C PRO A 101 20.46 9.99 -6.75
N HIS A 102 19.60 10.37 -7.69
CA HIS A 102 18.38 11.12 -7.37
C HIS A 102 17.42 10.33 -6.47
N LEU A 103 16.72 11.04 -5.58
CA LEU A 103 15.82 10.47 -4.55
C LEU A 103 14.34 10.71 -4.85
N TRP A 104 14.01 11.36 -5.97
CA TRP A 104 12.63 11.35 -6.49
C TRP A 104 12.18 9.92 -6.81
N ASP A 105 10.95 9.59 -6.41
CA ASP A 105 10.37 8.25 -6.40
C ASP A 105 11.30 7.19 -5.76
N VAL A 106 11.98 7.51 -4.65
CA VAL A 106 12.86 6.51 -3.99
C VAL A 106 12.09 5.43 -3.24
N VAL A 107 10.98 5.75 -2.58
CA VAL A 107 10.27 4.78 -1.73
C VAL A 107 9.62 3.68 -2.59
N ASN A 108 9.87 2.42 -2.25
CA ASN A 108 9.54 1.20 -3.01
C ASN A 108 10.23 1.05 -4.39
N ARG A 109 11.19 1.92 -4.74
CA ARG A 109 12.02 1.75 -5.93
C ARG A 109 13.03 0.61 -5.74
N PRO A 110 13.34 -0.22 -6.75
CA PRO A 110 14.37 -1.24 -6.62
C PRO A 110 15.72 -0.63 -6.25
N ILE A 111 16.48 -1.31 -5.39
CA ILE A 111 17.79 -0.84 -4.95
C ILE A 111 18.77 -0.88 -6.15
N ALA A 112 19.69 0.08 -6.21
CA ALA A 112 20.68 0.21 -7.29
C ALA A 112 20.13 0.35 -8.73
N SER A 113 18.86 0.76 -8.92
CA SER A 113 18.16 0.64 -10.22
C SER A 113 18.37 1.77 -11.24
N ILE A 114 19.02 2.89 -10.88
CA ILE A 114 19.22 4.01 -11.81
C ILE A 114 20.39 3.67 -12.75
N SER A 115 20.07 3.43 -14.02
CA SER A 115 20.97 3.01 -15.11
C SER A 115 22.25 3.83 -15.24
N ASP A 116 22.12 5.12 -14.97
CA ASP A 116 23.05 6.22 -15.22
C ASP A 116 23.79 6.66 -13.94
N PHE A 117 23.73 5.86 -12.87
CA PHE A 117 24.52 6.06 -11.65
C PHE A 117 25.49 4.90 -11.34
N SER A 118 26.73 5.24 -10.97
CA SER A 118 27.79 4.26 -10.68
C SER A 118 27.78 3.81 -9.21
N TYR A 119 26.91 2.85 -8.88
CA TYR A 119 26.85 2.19 -7.57
C TYR A 119 28.16 1.47 -7.17
N SER A 120 28.32 1.11 -5.88
CA SER A 120 29.40 0.20 -5.45
C SER A 120 29.04 -1.26 -5.76
N GLY A 121 30.01 -2.18 -5.62
CA GLY A 121 29.72 -3.63 -5.68
C GLY A 121 28.68 -4.01 -4.63
N ALA A 122 29.01 -3.78 -3.35
CA ALA A 122 28.15 -4.08 -2.21
C ALA A 122 26.70 -3.56 -2.34
N MET A 123 26.48 -2.38 -2.94
CA MET A 123 25.12 -1.84 -3.16
C MET A 123 24.34 -2.56 -4.28
N LYS A 124 25.03 -3.15 -5.27
CA LYS A 124 24.43 -4.06 -6.26
C LYS A 124 24.18 -5.44 -5.69
N ASP A 125 25.08 -5.92 -4.84
CA ASP A 125 24.95 -7.21 -4.16
C ASP A 125 23.78 -7.19 -3.16
N PHE A 126 23.67 -6.11 -2.36
CA PHE A 126 22.56 -5.83 -1.44
C PHE A 126 21.20 -5.72 -2.17
N SER A 127 21.19 -5.18 -3.38
CA SER A 127 20.01 -5.13 -4.26
C SER A 127 19.51 -6.51 -4.72
N LYS A 128 20.34 -7.56 -4.60
CA LYS A 128 20.06 -8.93 -5.07
C LYS A 128 19.58 -8.94 -6.53
N ASN A 129 20.29 -8.21 -7.39
CA ASN A 129 19.97 -7.99 -8.82
C ASN A 129 18.64 -7.25 -9.08
N GLY A 130 18.25 -6.31 -8.21
CA GLY A 130 17.02 -5.51 -8.37
C GLY A 130 15.77 -6.16 -7.78
N ALA A 131 15.92 -7.25 -7.02
CA ALA A 131 14.82 -7.88 -6.29
C ALA A 131 14.43 -7.07 -5.05
N GLU A 132 15.42 -6.54 -4.32
CA GLU A 132 15.19 -5.71 -3.13
C GLU A 132 14.82 -4.27 -3.48
N LYS A 133 14.10 -3.61 -2.57
CA LYS A 133 13.53 -2.27 -2.76
C LYS A 133 13.85 -1.36 -1.59
N TRP A 134 13.89 -0.07 -1.85
CA TRP A 134 13.93 0.98 -0.83
C TRP A 134 12.54 1.14 -0.18
N ASP A 135 12.08 0.11 0.51
CA ASP A 135 10.93 0.20 1.41
C ASP A 135 11.27 1.00 2.70
N TYR A 136 10.29 1.11 3.58
CA TYR A 136 10.39 1.92 4.80
C TYR A 136 11.48 1.43 5.76
N ASP A 137 11.67 0.12 5.89
CA ASP A 137 12.64 -0.49 6.79
C ASP A 137 14.04 -0.45 6.17
N HIS A 138 14.20 -0.82 4.89
CA HIS A 138 15.48 -0.71 4.20
C HIS A 138 16.01 0.74 4.18
N ILE A 139 15.17 1.76 3.94
CA ILE A 139 15.63 3.16 4.04
C ILE A 139 16.00 3.48 5.50
N TYR A 140 15.21 3.05 6.48
CA TYR A 140 15.42 3.35 7.90
C TYR A 140 16.73 2.77 8.47
N HIS A 141 17.03 1.51 8.16
CA HIS A 141 18.28 0.87 8.56
C HIS A 141 19.48 1.49 7.83
N PHE A 142 19.37 1.68 6.51
CA PHE A 142 20.46 2.26 5.72
C PHE A 142 20.82 3.69 6.16
N ILE A 143 19.85 4.59 6.40
CA ILE A 143 20.16 5.96 6.86
C ILE A 143 20.57 6.04 8.34
N LYS A 144 20.45 4.95 9.13
CA LYS A 144 20.99 4.86 10.50
C LYS A 144 22.51 4.79 10.48
N SER A 145 23.09 3.95 9.63
CA SER A 145 24.53 3.95 9.31
C SER A 145 24.81 3.21 7.99
N PRO A 146 24.99 3.92 6.86
CA PRO A 146 25.11 3.28 5.55
C PRO A 146 26.28 2.28 5.41
N LYS A 147 27.37 2.51 6.13
CA LYS A 147 28.58 1.68 6.09
C LYS A 147 28.49 0.40 6.93
N ASP A 148 27.65 0.41 7.97
CA ASP A 148 27.44 -0.77 8.82
C ASP A 148 26.34 -1.65 8.24
N ASP A 149 25.31 -1.02 7.66
CA ASP A 149 24.18 -1.69 6.97
C ASP A 149 24.59 -2.29 5.61
N VAL A 150 25.39 -1.56 4.82
CA VAL A 150 25.98 -2.07 3.56
C VAL A 150 27.50 -1.84 3.56
N PRO A 151 28.29 -2.76 4.15
CA PRO A 151 29.75 -2.71 4.15
C PRO A 151 30.31 -2.61 2.73
N GLY A 152 31.10 -1.55 2.47
CA GLY A 152 31.59 -1.24 1.12
C GLY A 152 30.64 -0.39 0.26
N THR A 153 29.62 0.24 0.86
CA THR A 153 28.89 1.32 0.20
C THR A 153 29.79 2.54 -0.11
N LYS A 154 29.52 3.22 -1.23
CA LYS A 154 30.14 4.52 -1.56
C LYS A 154 29.56 5.67 -0.71
N MET A 155 28.46 5.46 0.02
CA MET A 155 27.79 6.50 0.80
C MET A 155 28.53 6.81 2.11
N GLY A 156 29.44 7.78 2.08
CA GLY A 156 30.22 8.26 3.23
C GLY A 156 29.45 9.09 4.27
N PHE A 157 28.15 8.82 4.47
CA PHE A 157 27.32 9.58 5.41
C PHE A 157 27.40 9.03 6.84
N ALA A 158 27.48 9.91 7.83
CA ALA A 158 27.71 9.57 9.25
C ALA A 158 26.47 9.04 10.01
N GLY A 159 25.34 8.88 9.33
CA GLY A 159 24.11 8.32 9.90
C GLY A 159 23.22 9.31 10.66
N LEU A 160 21.91 9.02 10.70
CA LEU A 160 20.93 9.68 11.55
C LEU A 160 20.65 8.81 12.78
N LYS A 161 21.23 9.18 13.92
CA LYS A 161 21.16 8.38 15.16
C LYS A 161 19.76 8.37 15.80
N SER A 162 19.03 9.49 15.73
CA SER A 162 17.67 9.62 16.27
C SER A 162 16.65 8.79 15.47
N PRO A 163 15.85 7.92 16.13
CA PRO A 163 14.78 7.15 15.47
C PRO A 163 13.71 8.04 14.81
N GLN A 164 13.36 9.15 15.45
CA GLN A 164 12.35 10.06 14.93
C GLN A 164 12.88 10.87 13.75
N ASP A 165 14.15 11.31 13.77
CA ASP A 165 14.78 12.01 12.63
C ASP A 165 14.75 11.13 11.36
N ARG A 166 14.96 9.82 11.52
CA ARG A 166 14.86 8.86 10.41
C ARG A 166 13.43 8.74 9.89
N ALA A 167 12.45 8.61 10.78
CA ALA A 167 11.04 8.53 10.40
C ALA A 167 10.53 9.82 9.74
N ASP A 168 10.92 11.00 10.26
CA ASP A 168 10.62 12.32 9.69
C ASP A 168 11.21 12.44 8.27
N VAL A 169 12.49 12.10 8.07
CA VAL A 169 13.13 12.09 6.74
C VAL A 169 12.42 11.13 5.79
N ILE A 170 12.01 9.94 6.24
CA ILE A 170 11.29 8.97 5.40
C ILE A 170 9.88 9.46 5.04
N ALA A 171 9.20 10.15 5.96
CA ALA A 171 7.93 10.82 5.68
C ALA A 171 8.08 11.94 4.63
N TYR A 172 9.22 12.63 4.58
CA TYR A 172 9.55 13.58 3.52
C TYR A 172 9.94 12.90 2.20
N LEU A 173 10.81 11.89 2.21
CA LEU A 173 11.18 11.12 1.01
C LEU A 173 9.94 10.51 0.32
N ARG A 174 8.93 10.12 1.09
CA ARG A 174 7.61 9.69 0.62
C ARG A 174 6.85 10.77 -0.17
N THR A 175 7.06 12.06 0.12
CA THR A 175 6.44 13.18 -0.64
C THR A 175 7.18 13.55 -1.93
N LEU A 176 8.41 13.05 -2.13
CA LEU A 176 9.18 13.23 -3.36
C LEU A 176 8.74 12.24 -4.44
N SER A 177 7.44 12.21 -4.76
CA SER A 177 6.84 11.19 -5.62
C SER A 177 5.55 11.68 -6.29
N ASP A 178 5.31 11.24 -7.53
CA ASP A 178 4.01 11.41 -8.20
C ASP A 178 2.93 10.49 -7.62
N ASN A 179 3.35 9.37 -6.99
CA ASN A 179 2.47 8.37 -6.41
C ASN A 179 2.99 7.94 -5.01
N PRO A 180 2.90 8.82 -3.99
CA PRO A 180 3.44 8.58 -2.66
C PRO A 180 3.04 7.22 -2.07
N ALA A 181 4.05 6.39 -1.81
CA ALA A 181 3.90 5.04 -1.25
C ALA A 181 2.94 4.99 -0.04
N LEU A 182 2.20 3.89 0.11
CA LEU A 182 1.30 3.70 1.26
C LEU A 182 2.11 3.50 2.54
N LEU A 183 1.73 4.20 3.62
CA LEU A 183 2.36 3.99 4.93
C LEU A 183 2.12 2.55 5.41
N PRO A 184 3.12 1.90 6.02
CA PRO A 184 2.96 0.58 6.59
C PRO A 184 2.07 0.64 7.83
N GLU A 185 1.27 -0.41 8.05
CA GLU A 185 0.38 -0.51 9.21
C GLU A 185 1.19 -0.63 10.50
N ALA A 186 0.92 0.24 11.48
CA ALA A 186 1.62 0.21 12.76
C ALA A 186 1.24 -1.07 13.53
N PRO A 187 2.22 -1.88 14.00
CA PRO A 187 1.92 -3.05 14.81
C PRO A 187 1.28 -2.59 16.14
N ALA A 188 0.11 -3.17 16.45
CA ALA A 188 -0.63 -2.82 17.67
C ALA A 188 0.22 -3.12 18.91
N LYS A 189 0.40 -2.10 19.76
CA LYS A 189 1.25 -2.19 20.94
C LYS A 189 0.60 -3.08 22.00
N GLU A 190 1.24 -4.19 22.31
CA GLU A 190 0.73 -5.18 23.26
C GLU A 190 0.65 -4.60 24.68
N ALA A 191 -0.53 -4.64 25.28
CA ALA A 191 -0.74 -4.38 26.70
C ALA A 191 -0.60 -5.69 27.47
N SER A 192 0.42 -5.80 28.32
CA SER A 192 0.76 -7.06 28.99
C SER A 192 0.15 -7.19 30.39
N ALA A 193 -0.31 -8.42 30.66
CA ALA A 193 -0.49 -9.04 31.98
C ALA A 193 -1.74 -8.72 32.85
N ALA A 194 -1.96 -9.65 33.78
CA ALA A 194 -2.86 -9.64 34.94
C ALA A 194 -4.37 -9.76 34.68
N ALA A 195 -4.82 -11.01 34.58
CA ALA A 195 -6.23 -11.39 34.65
C ALA A 195 -6.87 -11.13 36.03
N GLY A 196 -8.19 -10.87 36.03
CA GLY A 196 -9.06 -10.84 37.20
C GLY A 196 -10.51 -10.81 36.72
N GLY A 197 -11.19 -11.96 36.72
CA GLY A 197 -12.50 -12.11 36.09
C GLY A 197 -13.60 -12.51 37.06
N GLU A 198 -14.81 -12.01 36.80
CA GLU A 198 -16.06 -12.53 37.37
C GLU A 198 -17.18 -12.42 36.32
N LYS A 199 -18.22 -13.25 36.46
CA LYS A 199 -19.34 -13.33 35.50
C LYS A 199 -20.36 -12.20 35.71
N PRO A 200 -21.14 -11.82 34.68
CA PRO A 200 -22.09 -10.72 34.78
C PRO A 200 -23.30 -11.04 35.68
N ALA A 201 -23.74 -10.04 36.43
CA ALA A 201 -25.04 -10.04 37.10
C ALA A 201 -26.16 -9.65 36.11
N GLU A 202 -27.34 -10.22 36.30
CA GLU A 202 -28.46 -10.18 35.35
C GLU A 202 -29.43 -9.02 35.65
N ALA A 203 -29.84 -8.28 34.61
CA ALA A 203 -30.91 -7.28 34.70
C ALA A 203 -31.71 -7.22 33.39
N LYS A 204 -33.02 -7.51 33.46
CA LYS A 204 -33.95 -7.57 32.32
C LYS A 204 -35.39 -7.46 32.83
N PRO A 205 -36.35 -6.93 32.05
CA PRO A 205 -36.35 -5.68 31.29
C PRO A 205 -37.36 -4.67 31.89
N ALA A 206 -37.46 -3.47 31.32
CA ALA A 206 -38.71 -2.72 31.26
C ALA A 206 -39.11 -2.62 29.78
N ALA A 207 -40.38 -2.90 29.47
CA ALA A 207 -40.88 -2.90 28.10
C ALA A 207 -41.64 -1.60 27.79
N GLU A 208 -41.52 -1.18 26.53
CA GLU A 208 -42.55 -0.56 25.69
C GLU A 208 -43.43 0.56 26.25
N ASP A 209 -43.48 1.67 25.51
CA ASP A 209 -44.78 2.15 25.06
C ASP A 209 -44.68 2.52 23.57
N GLN A 210 -45.60 2.00 22.74
CA GLN A 210 -45.62 2.23 21.29
C GLN A 210 -46.81 3.12 20.93
N LYS A 211 -46.62 4.11 20.06
CA LYS A 211 -47.75 4.64 19.27
C LYS A 211 -47.37 5.04 17.85
N ALA A 212 -47.86 4.26 16.90
CA ALA A 212 -47.82 4.55 15.46
C ALA A 212 -49.09 5.30 14.97
N ALA A 213 -49.12 5.54 13.65
CA ALA A 213 -50.15 6.25 12.86
C ALA A 213 -50.37 7.74 13.22
N GLY A 214 -50.18 8.73 12.33
CA GLY A 214 -49.66 8.71 10.95
C GLY A 214 -50.71 8.92 9.85
N GLU A 215 -50.46 9.87 8.94
CA GLU A 215 -51.18 10.08 7.67
C GLU A 215 -50.26 10.80 6.66
N ALA A 216 -50.62 10.84 5.37
CA ALA A 216 -49.73 11.27 4.27
C ALA A 216 -50.10 12.64 3.67
N ALA A 217 -49.08 13.40 3.24
CA ALA A 217 -49.23 14.61 2.41
C ALA A 217 -48.11 14.72 1.36
N LYS A 218 -48.39 15.43 0.25
CA LYS A 218 -47.55 15.52 -0.95
C LYS A 218 -46.65 16.80 -0.93
N PRO A 219 -45.78 17.04 -1.92
CA PRO A 219 -44.40 17.48 -1.70
C PRO A 219 -44.26 18.99 -1.44
N ALA A 220 -43.35 19.37 -0.54
CA ALA A 220 -42.95 20.76 -0.34
C ALA A 220 -41.79 21.14 -1.29
N THR A 221 -41.90 22.32 -1.91
CA THR A 221 -40.86 22.98 -2.72
C THR A 221 -39.61 23.29 -1.86
N PRO A 222 -38.37 23.18 -2.38
CA PRO A 222 -37.17 23.42 -1.57
C PRO A 222 -37.10 24.86 -1.02
N ALA A 223 -36.94 24.96 0.30
CA ALA A 223 -36.70 26.23 1.00
C ALA A 223 -35.18 26.47 1.13
N PRO A 224 -34.65 27.65 0.74
CA PRO A 224 -33.21 27.87 0.64
C PRO A 224 -32.57 28.29 1.97
N ASN A 225 -32.11 27.32 2.79
CA ASN A 225 -31.19 27.64 3.90
C ASN A 225 -30.29 26.48 4.37
N ALA A 226 -29.58 25.81 3.46
CA ALA A 226 -28.60 24.76 3.79
C ALA A 226 -27.14 25.26 3.93
N THR A 227 -26.88 26.53 3.63
CA THR A 227 -25.52 27.08 3.46
C THR A 227 -24.76 27.35 4.77
N GLN A 228 -25.42 27.27 5.94
CA GLN A 228 -24.94 27.89 7.18
C GLN A 228 -24.48 26.91 8.29
N THR A 229 -24.12 25.67 7.96
CA THR A 229 -23.50 24.72 8.92
C THR A 229 -22.14 24.17 8.47
N ALA A 230 -21.80 24.21 7.17
CA ALA A 230 -20.58 23.62 6.62
C ALA A 230 -19.26 24.36 6.99
N MET A 231 -19.34 25.52 7.65
CA MET A 231 -18.18 26.39 7.94
C MET A 231 -17.35 25.98 9.19
N ALA A 232 -17.60 24.81 9.78
CA ALA A 232 -16.86 24.33 10.95
C ALA A 232 -15.49 23.69 10.61
N GLY A 233 -15.26 23.31 9.34
CA GLY A 233 -14.05 22.64 8.87
C GLY A 233 -13.09 23.55 8.11
N ASP A 234 -11.80 23.22 8.13
CA ASP A 234 -10.78 23.81 7.27
C ASP A 234 -10.75 23.05 5.92
N PRO A 235 -11.08 23.68 4.77
CA PRO A 235 -11.07 23.02 3.46
C PRO A 235 -9.65 22.68 2.97
N ALA A 236 -8.59 23.36 3.43
CA ALA A 236 -7.21 23.04 3.08
C ALA A 236 -6.69 21.82 3.87
N ALA A 237 -7.13 21.66 5.12
CA ALA A 237 -7.00 20.38 5.84
C ALA A 237 -7.88 19.30 5.19
N GLY A 238 -9.09 19.66 4.77
CA GLY A 238 -10.04 18.76 4.10
C GLY A 238 -9.49 18.18 2.81
N GLU A 239 -8.78 18.97 2.00
CA GLU A 239 -8.10 18.48 0.80
C GLU A 239 -7.05 17.40 1.11
N LYS A 240 -6.36 17.52 2.26
CA LYS A 240 -5.38 16.53 2.73
C LYS A 240 -6.05 15.24 3.17
N VAL A 241 -7.18 15.32 3.87
CA VAL A 241 -7.97 14.15 4.30
C VAL A 241 -8.66 13.48 3.10
N PHE A 242 -9.17 14.26 2.15
CA PHE A 242 -9.81 13.77 0.92
C PHE A 242 -8.86 12.98 0.01
N ASN A 243 -7.53 13.03 0.21
CA ASN A 243 -6.61 12.09 -0.43
C ASN A 243 -6.98 10.62 -0.15
N LYS A 244 -7.60 10.32 1.00
CA LYS A 244 -8.19 9.00 1.33
C LYS A 244 -9.30 8.58 0.33
N CYS A 245 -9.95 9.55 -0.33
CA CYS A 245 -11.05 9.36 -1.27
C CYS A 245 -10.62 9.40 -2.75
N LYS A 246 -9.55 10.14 -3.10
CA LYS A 246 -9.09 10.39 -4.50
C LYS A 246 -8.80 9.13 -5.33
N ALA A 247 -8.52 7.99 -4.68
CA ALA A 247 -8.38 6.69 -5.36
C ALA A 247 -9.71 6.18 -5.93
N CYS A 248 -10.82 6.35 -5.21
CA CYS A 248 -12.14 5.87 -5.60
C CYS A 248 -13.01 6.93 -6.27
N HIS A 249 -12.80 8.21 -5.98
CA HIS A 249 -13.66 9.32 -6.43
C HIS A 249 -12.87 10.39 -7.21
N ALA A 250 -13.58 11.26 -7.91
CA ALA A 250 -13.04 12.47 -8.52
C ALA A 250 -13.81 13.71 -8.02
N ILE A 251 -13.15 14.86 -8.02
CA ILE A 251 -13.73 16.18 -7.74
C ILE A 251 -12.88 17.23 -8.46
N GLY A 252 -13.49 18.33 -8.87
CA GLY A 252 -12.88 19.35 -9.72
C GLY A 252 -13.45 19.38 -11.14
N GLU A 253 -13.06 20.39 -11.91
CA GLU A 253 -13.47 20.57 -13.30
C GLU A 253 -13.15 19.32 -14.15
N GLY A 254 -14.13 18.83 -14.91
CA GLY A 254 -13.96 17.64 -15.74
C GLY A 254 -13.77 16.33 -14.96
N ALA A 255 -14.13 16.28 -13.67
CA ALA A 255 -14.19 15.06 -12.88
C ALA A 255 -15.04 13.98 -13.58
N LYS A 256 -14.68 12.71 -13.34
CA LYS A 256 -15.34 11.54 -13.95
C LYS A 256 -15.59 10.46 -12.91
N ASN A 257 -16.67 9.73 -13.09
CA ASN A 257 -16.97 8.50 -12.37
C ASN A 257 -15.78 7.51 -12.44
N LYS A 258 -15.47 6.90 -11.30
CA LYS A 258 -14.40 5.90 -11.10
C LYS A 258 -15.02 4.67 -10.40
N ILE A 259 -14.39 4.18 -9.33
CA ILE A 259 -14.91 3.11 -8.46
C ILE A 259 -16.16 3.62 -7.72
N GLY A 260 -16.10 4.87 -7.22
CA GLY A 260 -17.24 5.67 -6.79
C GLY A 260 -17.63 6.71 -7.86
N PRO A 261 -18.75 7.43 -7.67
CA PRO A 261 -19.10 8.56 -8.51
C PRO A 261 -18.09 9.70 -8.36
N GLU A 262 -18.17 10.70 -9.25
CA GLU A 262 -17.62 12.02 -8.94
C GLU A 262 -18.40 12.71 -7.79
N LEU A 263 -17.84 13.77 -7.21
CA LEU A 263 -18.31 14.41 -5.97
C LEU A 263 -18.38 15.95 -6.07
N ASN A 264 -18.56 16.51 -7.25
CA ASN A 264 -18.81 17.93 -7.46
C ASN A 264 -20.17 18.33 -6.86
N GLY A 265 -20.26 19.52 -6.26
CA GLY A 265 -21.50 20.11 -5.76
C GLY A 265 -22.25 19.36 -4.63
N ILE A 266 -21.82 18.17 -4.21
CA ILE A 266 -22.68 17.21 -3.47
C ILE A 266 -23.24 17.71 -2.14
N VAL A 267 -22.65 18.72 -1.48
CA VAL A 267 -23.09 19.19 -0.17
C VAL A 267 -24.40 19.97 -0.30
N GLY A 268 -25.50 19.34 0.10
CA GLY A 268 -26.88 19.83 -0.06
C GLY A 268 -27.65 19.22 -1.26
N GLU A 269 -26.97 18.52 -2.17
CA GLU A 269 -27.60 17.91 -3.38
C GLU A 269 -28.08 16.47 -3.10
N LYS A 270 -28.86 15.90 -4.03
CA LYS A 270 -29.57 14.63 -3.83
C LYS A 270 -28.65 13.43 -3.70
N ILE A 271 -29.08 12.46 -2.88
CA ILE A 271 -28.36 11.20 -2.72
C ILE A 271 -28.59 10.31 -3.96
N ALA A 272 -27.49 9.71 -4.46
CA ALA A 272 -27.48 8.71 -5.54
C ALA A 272 -28.01 9.16 -6.93
N VAL A 273 -27.80 10.42 -7.32
CA VAL A 273 -28.27 10.98 -8.62
C VAL A 273 -27.19 11.21 -9.69
N VAL A 274 -25.90 10.98 -9.41
CA VAL A 274 -24.81 11.26 -10.37
C VAL A 274 -24.96 10.45 -11.66
N ASP A 275 -25.08 11.14 -12.79
CA ASP A 275 -25.35 10.53 -14.09
C ASP A 275 -24.27 9.54 -14.52
N GLY A 276 -24.71 8.45 -15.14
CA GLY A 276 -23.84 7.37 -15.61
C GLY A 276 -23.20 6.52 -14.50
N TYR A 277 -23.40 6.80 -13.21
CA TYR A 277 -22.88 5.95 -12.13
C TYR A 277 -23.90 4.90 -11.65
N SER A 278 -23.46 3.64 -11.59
CA SER A 278 -24.28 2.52 -11.13
C SER A 278 -24.25 2.37 -9.61
N PHE A 279 -25.09 3.13 -8.91
CA PHE A 279 -25.26 3.10 -7.44
C PHE A 279 -25.66 1.72 -6.87
N SER A 280 -25.64 1.60 -5.55
CA SER A 280 -26.13 0.41 -4.83
C SER A 280 -27.62 0.52 -4.54
N SER A 281 -28.35 -0.60 -4.58
CA SER A 281 -29.77 -0.64 -4.20
C SER A 281 -30.02 -0.22 -2.74
N ALA A 282 -29.04 -0.46 -1.86
CA ALA A 282 -29.03 0.04 -0.49
C ALA A 282 -29.07 1.58 -0.45
N LEU A 283 -28.10 2.25 -1.09
CA LEU A 283 -28.04 3.72 -1.10
C LEU A 283 -29.20 4.35 -1.90
N GLN A 284 -29.67 3.71 -2.96
CA GLN A 284 -30.88 4.12 -3.70
C GLN A 284 -32.18 3.91 -2.90
N THR A 285 -32.15 3.11 -1.83
CA THR A 285 -33.28 2.98 -0.90
C THR A 285 -33.17 4.03 0.20
N TYR A 286 -31.98 4.21 0.79
CA TYR A 286 -31.68 5.29 1.73
C TYR A 286 -32.07 6.68 1.18
N ALA A 287 -31.76 6.94 -0.10
CA ALA A 287 -32.09 8.18 -0.81
C ALA A 287 -33.59 8.51 -0.93
N LYS A 288 -34.51 7.60 -0.55
CA LYS A 288 -35.96 7.85 -0.54
C LYS A 288 -36.41 8.54 0.73
N ASP A 289 -35.82 8.13 1.86
CA ASP A 289 -36.12 8.64 3.19
C ASP A 289 -35.19 9.81 3.57
N HIS A 290 -33.96 9.80 3.03
CA HIS A 290 -32.94 10.83 3.18
C HIS A 290 -32.61 11.43 1.78
N PRO A 291 -33.37 12.42 1.29
CA PRO A 291 -33.32 12.81 -0.12
C PRO A 291 -32.06 13.58 -0.53
N THR A 292 -31.35 14.24 0.39
CA THR A 292 -30.17 15.08 0.11
C THR A 292 -29.04 14.87 1.12
N TRP A 293 -27.81 15.11 0.67
CA TRP A 293 -26.60 15.09 1.49
C TRP A 293 -26.50 16.35 2.37
N THR A 294 -27.21 16.36 3.50
CA THR A 294 -26.99 17.39 4.53
C THR A 294 -25.61 17.24 5.19
N VAL A 295 -25.18 18.21 6.00
CA VAL A 295 -23.92 18.12 6.74
C VAL A 295 -23.94 16.96 7.74
N GLU A 296 -25.11 16.68 8.32
CA GLU A 296 -25.38 15.61 9.28
C GLU A 296 -25.37 14.23 8.59
N GLU A 297 -26.01 14.12 7.42
CA GLU A 297 -26.00 12.92 6.57
C GLU A 297 -24.58 12.56 6.11
N LEU A 298 -23.82 13.56 5.64
CA LEU A 298 -22.41 13.40 5.28
C LEU A 298 -21.55 13.03 6.50
N HIS A 299 -21.93 13.49 7.71
CA HIS A 299 -21.25 13.09 8.94
C HIS A 299 -21.41 11.61 9.25
N ALA A 300 -22.65 11.12 9.26
CA ALA A 300 -22.95 9.71 9.45
C ALA A 300 -22.30 8.85 8.37
N TRP A 301 -22.42 9.25 7.10
CA TRP A 301 -21.86 8.55 5.94
C TRP A 301 -20.34 8.46 5.98
N LEU A 302 -19.65 9.56 6.29
CA LEU A 302 -18.18 9.55 6.38
C LEU A 302 -17.68 8.85 7.66
N THR A 303 -18.52 8.68 8.69
CA THR A 303 -18.21 7.91 9.91
C THR A 303 -18.32 6.40 9.70
N ASP A 304 -19.39 5.91 9.06
CA ASP A 304 -19.56 4.52 8.63
C ASP A 304 -20.63 4.37 7.52
N PRO A 305 -20.23 4.25 6.24
CA PRO A 305 -21.18 4.09 5.13
C PRO A 305 -22.01 2.81 5.20
N LYS A 306 -21.50 1.76 5.88
CA LYS A 306 -22.14 0.44 5.96
C LYS A 306 -23.17 0.37 7.07
N ALA A 307 -23.01 1.16 8.13
CA ALA A 307 -24.05 1.39 9.12
C ALA A 307 -25.20 2.21 8.51
N VAL A 308 -24.89 3.24 7.73
CA VAL A 308 -25.89 4.14 7.11
C VAL A 308 -26.68 3.44 5.99
N ALA A 309 -26.01 2.79 5.04
CA ALA A 309 -26.66 1.98 4.00
C ALA A 309 -26.08 0.56 3.96
N PRO A 310 -26.61 -0.38 4.76
CA PRO A 310 -26.20 -1.78 4.75
C PRO A 310 -26.29 -2.39 3.35
N GLY A 311 -25.15 -2.85 2.81
CA GLY A 311 -25.04 -3.31 1.42
C GLY A 311 -24.58 -2.22 0.42
N THR A 312 -24.12 -1.06 0.88
CA THR A 312 -23.47 -0.07 0.02
C THR A 312 -22.24 -0.62 -0.71
N LYS A 313 -22.04 -0.15 -1.95
CA LYS A 313 -20.81 -0.40 -2.75
C LYS A 313 -19.60 0.37 -2.20
N MET A 314 -19.81 1.42 -1.41
CA MET A 314 -18.74 2.23 -0.82
C MET A 314 -18.13 1.52 0.39
N SER A 315 -17.21 0.57 0.16
CA SER A 315 -16.52 -0.17 1.23
C SER A 315 -15.38 0.64 1.88
N PHE A 316 -15.68 1.87 2.30
CA PHE A 316 -14.78 2.73 3.07
C PHE A 316 -14.86 2.40 4.58
N PRO A 317 -13.74 2.30 5.33
CA PRO A 317 -13.76 1.99 6.77
C PRO A 317 -14.34 3.10 7.68
N GLY A 318 -14.55 4.29 7.13
CA GLY A 318 -15.00 5.47 7.87
C GLY A 318 -13.86 6.25 8.53
N LEU A 319 -14.04 7.56 8.61
CA LEU A 319 -13.23 8.46 9.45
C LEU A 319 -13.71 8.34 10.90
N LYS A 320 -12.79 8.45 11.87
CA LYS A 320 -13.12 8.33 13.30
C LYS A 320 -12.85 9.62 14.11
N ASP A 321 -12.14 10.58 13.53
CA ASP A 321 -12.02 11.93 14.08
C ASP A 321 -13.09 12.82 13.43
N LYS A 322 -13.94 13.44 14.28
CA LYS A 322 -15.01 14.34 13.84
C LYS A 322 -14.46 15.53 13.04
N LYS A 323 -13.29 16.05 13.40
CA LYS A 323 -12.66 17.20 12.74
C LYS A 323 -12.14 16.83 11.35
N ASP A 324 -11.64 15.62 11.15
CA ASP A 324 -11.30 15.10 9.81
C ASP A 324 -12.53 15.09 8.89
N ILE A 325 -13.70 14.72 9.43
CA ILE A 325 -14.98 14.73 8.70
C ILE A 325 -15.44 16.17 8.44
N ASP A 326 -15.45 17.04 9.46
CA ASP A 326 -15.80 18.47 9.32
C ASP A 326 -14.96 19.14 8.22
N ASN A 327 -13.64 18.89 8.23
CA ASN A 327 -12.70 19.35 7.22
C ASN A 327 -13.04 18.82 5.81
N VAL A 328 -13.31 17.51 5.66
CA VAL A 328 -13.70 16.93 4.36
C VAL A 328 -15.00 17.54 3.85
N ILE A 329 -16.01 17.74 4.70
CA ILE A 329 -17.28 18.36 4.30
C ILE A 329 -17.04 19.82 3.86
N ALA A 330 -16.19 20.59 4.55
CA ALA A 330 -15.81 21.92 4.12
C ALA A 330 -15.06 21.94 2.78
N TYR A 331 -14.18 20.96 2.54
CA TYR A 331 -13.50 20.80 1.24
C TYR A 331 -14.47 20.44 0.12
N LEU A 332 -15.39 19.48 0.33
CA LEU A 332 -16.43 19.11 -0.64
C LEU A 332 -17.35 20.31 -0.94
N ALA A 333 -17.75 21.05 0.10
CA ALA A 333 -18.58 22.24 -0.03
C ALA A 333 -17.90 23.37 -0.83
N SER A 334 -16.56 23.38 -0.90
CA SER A 334 -15.80 24.38 -1.67
C SER A 334 -15.90 24.20 -3.19
N PHE A 335 -16.49 23.11 -3.70
CA PHE A 335 -16.76 22.92 -5.13
C PHE A 335 -18.22 23.14 -5.48
N ASP A 336 -18.50 23.70 -6.66
CA ASP A 336 -19.82 23.74 -7.27
C ASP A 336 -20.13 22.46 -8.07
N GLU A 337 -21.31 22.42 -8.71
CA GLU A 337 -21.78 21.31 -9.56
C GLU A 337 -20.90 21.05 -10.80
N ASN A 338 -20.20 22.08 -11.30
CA ASN A 338 -19.28 21.98 -12.42
C ASN A 338 -17.87 21.53 -11.99
N GLY A 339 -17.60 21.51 -10.68
CA GLY A 339 -16.30 21.23 -10.10
C GLY A 339 -15.37 22.45 -10.07
N GLN A 340 -15.88 23.66 -10.26
CA GLN A 340 -15.10 24.87 -10.02
C GLN A 340 -14.98 25.06 -8.50
N LYS A 341 -13.81 25.49 -8.01
CA LYS A 341 -13.70 25.92 -6.60
C LYS A 341 -14.47 27.25 -6.47
N LYS A 342 -15.52 27.25 -5.66
CA LYS A 342 -16.32 28.43 -5.31
C LYS A 342 -15.37 29.50 -4.77
N THR A 343 -15.15 30.54 -5.57
CA THR A 343 -14.47 31.74 -5.10
C THR A 343 -15.27 32.31 -3.94
N ALA A 344 -14.57 32.86 -2.95
CA ALA A 344 -15.23 33.65 -1.91
C ALA A 344 -15.73 34.94 -2.57
N GLU A 345 -16.99 34.93 -3.05
CA GLU A 345 -17.66 36.14 -3.52
C GLU A 345 -17.63 37.15 -2.39
N ALA A 346 -16.93 38.28 -2.64
CA ALA A 346 -16.72 39.28 -1.61
C ALA A 346 -18.07 39.86 -1.22
N ALA A 347 -18.50 39.60 0.02
CA ALA A 347 -19.76 40.12 0.55
C ALA A 347 -19.86 41.62 0.25
N PRO A 348 -20.97 42.10 -0.33
CA PRO A 348 -21.06 43.46 -0.87
C PRO A 348 -20.78 44.46 0.24
N GLN A 349 -19.63 45.15 0.14
CA GLN A 349 -19.18 46.04 1.19
C GLN A 349 -20.21 47.17 1.36
N ALA A 350 -20.70 47.33 2.60
CA ALA A 350 -21.71 48.31 2.91
C ALA A 350 -21.22 49.71 2.54
N THR A 351 -21.96 50.37 1.64
CA THR A 351 -21.63 51.69 1.13
C THR A 351 -21.73 52.76 2.20
N ASN A 352 -20.87 53.77 2.12
CA ASN A 352 -21.17 55.14 2.54
C ASN A 352 -20.23 56.11 1.78
N PRO A 353 -20.60 57.40 1.59
CA PRO A 353 -20.58 57.94 0.24
C PRO A 353 -19.66 59.16 0.02
N ALA A 354 -19.77 59.72 -1.20
CA ALA A 354 -19.07 60.88 -1.77
C ALA A 354 -17.64 60.58 -2.30
N THR A 355 -17.18 61.19 -3.40
CA THR A 355 -17.71 62.37 -4.13
C THR A 355 -17.73 62.14 -5.65
N THR A 356 -18.70 62.75 -6.34
CA THR A 356 -18.84 62.75 -7.81
C THR A 356 -17.94 63.77 -8.51
N THR A 357 -17.30 63.37 -9.62
CA THR A 357 -17.00 64.23 -10.78
C THR A 357 -17.08 63.41 -12.06
N GLU A 358 -17.60 64.02 -13.14
CA GLU A 358 -17.95 63.35 -14.41
C GLU A 358 -16.85 63.41 -15.48
N SER A 359 -17.19 62.90 -16.68
CA SER A 359 -16.56 63.08 -17.99
C SER A 359 -15.43 62.10 -18.36
N GLY A 360 -15.48 61.39 -19.51
CA GLY A 360 -16.58 61.26 -20.49
C GLY A 360 -16.11 60.81 -21.89
N ALA A 361 -17.05 60.30 -22.71
CA ALA A 361 -16.93 59.99 -24.16
C ALA A 361 -15.91 58.88 -24.59
N ASN A 362 -16.01 58.22 -25.75
CA ASN A 362 -17.14 57.87 -26.67
C ASN A 362 -16.64 56.79 -27.70
N ALA A 363 -17.58 56.05 -28.34
CA ALA A 363 -17.56 55.25 -29.60
C ALA A 363 -16.23 54.78 -30.30
N GLY A 364 -16.20 53.67 -31.05
CA GLY A 364 -17.26 52.70 -31.43
C GLY A 364 -16.93 51.93 -32.74
N ALA A 365 -17.91 51.15 -33.26
CA ALA A 365 -17.90 50.34 -34.52
C ALA A 365 -16.89 49.15 -34.59
N GLU A 366 -17.23 47.89 -34.94
CA GLU A 366 -18.04 47.30 -36.05
C GLU A 366 -17.22 47.19 -37.37
N THR A 367 -16.85 46.00 -37.87
CA THR A 367 -17.63 45.17 -38.84
C THR A 367 -16.91 43.81 -39.08
N THR A 368 -17.48 42.64 -38.74
CA THR A 368 -18.22 41.66 -39.60
C THR A 368 -17.47 40.84 -40.69
N HIS A 369 -17.66 39.51 -40.62
CA HIS A 369 -17.90 38.51 -41.71
C HIS A 369 -16.85 37.44 -42.15
N LYS A 370 -17.44 36.28 -42.52
CA LYS A 370 -16.97 34.96 -43.03
C LYS A 370 -16.77 35.01 -44.59
N PRO A 371 -16.46 33.93 -45.38
CA PRO A 371 -16.31 32.49 -45.08
C PRO A 371 -15.03 31.83 -45.68
N ALA A 372 -15.10 30.61 -46.25
CA ALA A 372 -13.98 29.69 -46.49
C ALA A 372 -14.06 28.92 -47.85
N GLU A 373 -13.09 28.01 -48.05
CA GLU A 373 -13.01 26.87 -49.01
C GLU A 373 -12.28 27.00 -50.38
N ALA A 374 -11.72 25.83 -50.77
CA ALA A 374 -11.26 25.36 -52.08
C ALA A 374 -9.85 25.71 -52.65
N LYS A 375 -9.27 24.71 -53.35
CA LYS A 375 -7.95 24.61 -54.02
C LYS A 375 -8.13 24.82 -55.55
N PRO A 376 -7.08 24.95 -56.43
CA PRO A 376 -6.22 23.81 -56.82
C PRO A 376 -4.75 24.14 -57.27
N THR A 377 -3.98 23.08 -57.61
CA THR A 377 -2.71 23.07 -58.44
C THR A 377 -1.46 23.82 -57.91
N ASP A 378 -0.20 23.47 -58.23
CA ASP A 378 0.37 22.42 -59.13
C ASP A 378 1.77 21.91 -58.63
N ASN A 379 2.26 20.76 -59.17
CA ASN A 379 3.66 20.23 -59.32
C ASN A 379 4.74 20.40 -58.19
N SER A 380 5.74 19.52 -57.95
CA SER A 380 6.11 18.12 -58.33
C SER A 380 7.40 17.74 -57.53
N SER A 381 8.10 16.60 -57.58
CA SER A 381 8.01 15.26 -58.23
C SER A 381 9.09 14.32 -57.59
N GLY A 382 8.94 12.99 -57.69
CA GLY A 382 9.98 11.98 -57.32
C GLY A 382 9.59 11.11 -56.11
N GLU A 383 9.22 9.81 -56.16
CA GLU A 383 9.73 8.62 -56.92
C GLU A 383 10.95 7.98 -56.21
N GLU A 384 11.05 6.68 -55.91
CA GLU A 384 10.29 5.46 -56.34
C GLU A 384 9.72 4.61 -55.18
N ALA A 385 8.71 3.77 -55.46
CA ALA A 385 8.41 2.52 -54.73
C ALA A 385 7.43 1.58 -55.51
N ALA A 386 7.78 0.30 -55.73
CA ALA A 386 6.93 -0.77 -56.32
C ALA A 386 7.60 -2.17 -56.20
N SER A 387 6.93 -3.34 -56.26
CA SER A 387 5.55 -3.76 -55.92
C SER A 387 5.37 -5.31 -55.93
N GLU A 388 4.38 -5.80 -55.17
CA GLU A 388 3.79 -7.16 -54.96
C GLU A 388 3.27 -7.98 -56.21
N PRO A 389 2.53 -9.15 -56.08
CA PRO A 389 2.50 -10.14 -54.96
C PRO A 389 2.74 -11.71 -55.11
N PRO A 390 1.95 -12.61 -55.78
CA PRO A 390 1.17 -13.65 -55.03
C PRO A 390 1.23 -15.17 -55.44
N LYS A 391 0.85 -16.04 -54.47
CA LYS A 391 0.12 -17.37 -54.58
C LYS A 391 0.81 -18.62 -55.23
N PRO A 392 0.26 -19.88 -55.13
CA PRO A 392 -0.52 -20.56 -54.05
C PRO A 392 -0.19 -22.09 -53.80
N GLU A 393 -0.89 -22.74 -52.83
CA GLU A 393 -1.26 -24.20 -52.76
C GLU A 393 -0.13 -25.29 -52.67
N ALA A 394 -0.29 -26.56 -52.21
CA ALA A 394 -1.28 -27.33 -51.40
C ALA A 394 -0.64 -28.66 -50.83
N LYS A 395 -1.39 -29.47 -50.05
CA LYS A 395 -0.99 -30.80 -49.43
C LYS A 395 -1.38 -32.00 -50.33
N PRO A 396 -0.88 -33.26 -50.18
CA PRO A 396 -1.29 -34.19 -49.08
C PRO A 396 -0.30 -35.34 -48.66
N ALA A 397 -0.71 -36.12 -47.64
CA ALA A 397 -0.54 -37.57 -47.36
C ALA A 397 0.83 -38.33 -47.45
N ASP A 398 1.12 -39.34 -46.60
CA ASP A 398 0.76 -39.58 -45.17
C ASP A 398 1.88 -40.40 -44.44
N GLU A 399 1.87 -41.66 -43.92
CA GLU A 399 0.87 -42.71 -43.61
C GLU A 399 1.45 -43.77 -42.61
N THR A 400 0.61 -44.48 -41.81
CA THR A 400 0.90 -45.65 -40.91
C THR A 400 1.85 -45.48 -39.69
N SER A 401 1.63 -46.09 -38.51
CA SER A 401 0.53 -46.97 -38.04
C SER A 401 0.29 -46.98 -36.52
N LYS A 402 -0.98 -47.19 -36.12
CA LYS A 402 -1.48 -47.67 -34.80
C LYS A 402 -1.64 -49.22 -34.88
N PRO A 403 -2.28 -50.00 -33.96
CA PRO A 403 -2.76 -49.72 -32.60
C PRO A 403 -2.42 -50.81 -31.53
N ALA A 404 -2.68 -50.50 -30.26
CA ALA A 404 -3.52 -51.35 -29.39
C ALA A 404 -4.02 -50.59 -28.15
N GLU A 405 -5.33 -50.62 -27.93
CA GLU A 405 -6.00 -50.54 -26.62
C GLU A 405 -7.12 -51.60 -26.71
N PRO A 406 -7.62 -52.16 -25.59
CA PRO A 406 -8.97 -51.70 -25.21
C PRO A 406 -9.30 -51.70 -23.71
N GLN A 407 -9.99 -50.63 -23.31
CA GLN A 407 -11.22 -50.63 -22.51
C GLN A 407 -11.16 -50.86 -20.98
N GLN A 408 -11.73 -49.87 -20.31
CA GLN A 408 -12.43 -49.96 -19.02
C GLN A 408 -13.62 -50.94 -19.09
N ASN A 409 -13.99 -51.54 -17.96
CA ASN A 409 -15.34 -51.40 -17.35
C ASN A 409 -15.48 -52.29 -16.11
N GLY A 410 -16.05 -51.75 -15.03
CA GLY A 410 -16.31 -52.51 -13.79
C GLY A 410 -16.51 -51.60 -12.58
N ALA A 411 -17.74 -51.12 -12.38
CA ALA A 411 -18.10 -50.33 -11.21
C ALA A 411 -18.67 -51.21 -10.10
N SER A 412 -18.29 -50.94 -8.85
CA SER A 412 -19.15 -51.15 -7.69
C SER A 412 -18.82 -50.13 -6.61
N SER A 413 -19.85 -49.76 -5.84
CA SER A 413 -19.70 -49.02 -4.60
C SER A 413 -19.31 -49.93 -3.45
N ASP A 414 -18.59 -49.39 -2.47
CA ASP A 414 -18.81 -49.70 -1.05
C ASP A 414 -18.37 -48.50 -0.17
N GLN A 415 -18.97 -48.35 1.01
CA GLN A 415 -18.65 -47.29 1.99
C GLN A 415 -17.81 -47.83 3.15
N GLY A 416 -16.52 -48.08 2.88
CA GLY A 416 -15.56 -48.53 3.89
C GLY A 416 -14.92 -47.39 4.69
N ALA A 417 -15.44 -47.08 5.88
CA ALA A 417 -14.78 -46.17 6.83
C ALA A 417 -13.53 -46.84 7.45
N ALA A 418 -12.34 -46.30 7.20
CA ALA A 418 -11.08 -46.85 7.70
C ALA A 418 -10.04 -45.76 8.02
N THR A 419 -9.98 -45.43 9.32
CA THR A 419 -8.78 -45.05 10.11
C THR A 419 -7.80 -43.99 9.55
N PRO A 420 -7.62 -42.83 10.21
CA PRO A 420 -6.53 -41.91 9.88
C PRO A 420 -5.16 -42.58 10.12
N ALA A 421 -4.25 -42.47 9.15
CA ALA A 421 -2.95 -43.13 9.22
C ALA A 421 -2.07 -42.55 10.36
N PRO A 422 -1.60 -43.36 11.33
CA PRO A 422 -0.91 -42.85 12.51
C PRO A 422 0.58 -42.57 12.25
N ASN A 423 0.90 -41.58 11.41
CA ASN A 423 2.17 -40.82 11.41
C ASN A 423 2.17 -39.63 10.43
N ALA A 424 1.42 -38.57 10.76
CA ALA A 424 1.56 -37.23 10.14
C ALA A 424 1.79 -36.10 11.16
N THR A 425 1.73 -36.41 12.46
CA THR A 425 1.65 -35.43 13.56
C THR A 425 3.00 -34.83 13.97
N GLN A 426 4.12 -35.20 13.34
CA GLN A 426 5.48 -35.00 13.90
C GLN A 426 6.45 -34.17 13.04
N THR A 427 5.95 -33.22 12.24
CA THR A 427 6.82 -32.20 11.59
C THR A 427 6.31 -30.75 11.68
N ALA A 428 5.02 -30.51 11.94
CA ALA A 428 4.44 -29.15 12.03
C ALA A 428 4.90 -28.33 13.27
N MET A 429 5.73 -28.90 14.14
CA MET A 429 6.16 -28.33 15.44
C MET A 429 7.28 -27.26 15.33
N ALA A 430 7.62 -26.81 14.12
CA ALA A 430 8.71 -25.84 13.89
C ALA A 430 8.28 -24.36 13.99
N GLY A 431 6.98 -24.07 13.84
CA GLY A 431 6.42 -22.73 13.89
C GLY A 431 5.70 -22.39 15.19
N ASP A 432 5.60 -21.10 15.50
CA ASP A 432 4.77 -20.57 16.59
C ASP A 432 3.33 -20.30 16.07
N PRO A 433 2.29 -20.99 16.59
CA PRO A 433 0.90 -20.74 16.20
C PRO A 433 0.40 -19.32 16.53
N ALA A 434 0.92 -18.65 17.55
CA ALA A 434 0.50 -17.30 17.92
C ALA A 434 1.09 -16.24 16.96
N ALA A 435 2.36 -16.38 16.57
CA ALA A 435 2.90 -15.66 15.42
C ALA A 435 2.17 -16.03 14.13
N GLY A 436 1.82 -17.31 13.94
CA GLY A 436 1.07 -17.79 12.79
C GLY A 436 -0.31 -17.15 12.64
N GLU A 437 -1.02 -16.88 13.74
CA GLU A 437 -2.29 -16.14 13.71
C GLU A 437 -2.10 -14.70 13.22
N LYS A 438 -0.96 -14.06 13.57
CA LYS A 438 -0.58 -12.73 13.09
C LYS A 438 -0.25 -12.76 11.58
N VAL A 439 0.42 -13.80 11.09
CA VAL A 439 0.68 -14.01 9.64
C VAL A 439 -0.63 -14.29 8.89
N PHE A 440 -1.52 -15.11 9.45
CA PHE A 440 -2.80 -15.48 8.82
C PHE A 440 -3.73 -14.30 8.57
N ASN A 441 -3.52 -13.13 9.18
CA ASN A 441 -4.20 -11.89 8.81
C ASN A 441 -4.09 -11.57 7.30
N LYS A 442 -2.96 -11.93 6.67
CA LYS A 442 -2.73 -11.84 5.21
C LYS A 442 -3.71 -12.71 4.40
N CYS A 443 -4.34 -13.70 5.03
CA CYS A 443 -5.26 -14.68 4.43
C CYS A 443 -6.74 -14.46 4.82
N LYS A 444 -7.02 -13.87 6.00
CA LYS A 444 -8.40 -13.71 6.58
C LYS A 444 -9.39 -12.96 5.66
N ALA A 445 -8.90 -12.13 4.73
CA ALA A 445 -9.73 -11.48 3.72
C ALA A 445 -10.33 -12.48 2.70
N CYS A 446 -9.55 -13.49 2.31
CA CYS A 446 -9.92 -14.46 1.28
C CYS A 446 -10.45 -15.79 1.84
N HIS A 447 -10.01 -16.19 3.03
CA HIS A 447 -10.29 -17.50 3.65
C HIS A 447 -10.98 -17.37 5.02
N ALA A 448 -11.56 -18.47 5.51
CA ALA A 448 -12.06 -18.60 6.88
C ALA A 448 -11.42 -19.81 7.56
N ILE A 449 -11.34 -19.77 8.89
CA ILE A 449 -10.91 -20.88 9.75
C ILE A 449 -11.54 -20.67 11.13
N GLY A 450 -11.78 -21.76 11.87
CA GLY A 450 -12.52 -21.76 13.13
C GLY A 450 -13.93 -22.37 13.01
N GLU A 451 -14.59 -22.54 14.14
CA GLU A 451 -15.96 -23.08 14.21
C GLU A 451 -16.92 -22.30 13.31
N GLY A 452 -17.68 -23.03 12.48
CA GLY A 452 -18.66 -22.43 11.56
C GLY A 452 -18.04 -21.58 10.43
N ALA A 453 -16.74 -21.78 10.12
CA ALA A 453 -16.10 -21.21 8.96
C ALA A 453 -16.86 -21.50 7.65
N LYS A 454 -16.74 -20.60 6.67
CA LYS A 454 -17.45 -20.68 5.38
C LYS A 454 -16.54 -20.27 4.24
N ASN A 455 -16.76 -20.89 3.10
CA ASN A 455 -16.16 -20.51 1.82
C ASN A 455 -16.40 -19.02 1.52
N LYS A 456 -15.35 -18.36 1.03
CA LYS A 456 -15.30 -16.93 0.66
C LYS A 456 -14.74 -16.83 -0.77
N ILE A 457 -13.68 -16.02 -0.97
CA ILE A 457 -12.93 -15.90 -2.22
C ILE A 457 -12.10 -17.18 -2.44
N GLY A 458 -11.47 -17.67 -1.37
CA GLY A 458 -10.94 -19.03 -1.24
C GLY A 458 -11.88 -19.94 -0.44
N PRO A 459 -11.58 -21.24 -0.35
CA PRO A 459 -12.28 -22.15 0.55
C PRO A 459 -12.02 -21.76 2.02
N GLU A 460 -12.80 -22.36 2.92
CA GLU A 460 -12.38 -22.45 4.33
C GLU A 460 -11.17 -23.41 4.50
N LEU A 461 -10.54 -23.40 5.68
CA LEU A 461 -9.21 -24.00 5.94
C LEU A 461 -9.15 -24.79 7.26
N ASN A 462 -10.29 -25.25 7.78
CA ASN A 462 -10.35 -26.16 8.92
C ASN A 462 -9.67 -27.50 8.55
N GLY A 463 -8.99 -28.13 9.52
CA GLY A 463 -8.29 -29.40 9.35
C GLY A 463 -7.15 -29.46 8.31
N ILE A 464 -6.87 -28.38 7.57
CA ILE A 464 -6.23 -28.42 6.25
C ILE A 464 -4.83 -29.05 6.20
N VAL A 465 -4.10 -29.10 7.32
CA VAL A 465 -2.75 -29.69 7.39
C VAL A 465 -2.84 -31.22 7.46
N GLY A 466 -2.53 -31.87 6.34
CA GLY A 466 -2.68 -33.31 6.11
C GLY A 466 -3.92 -33.69 5.30
N GLU A 467 -4.87 -32.77 5.09
CA GLU A 467 -6.11 -33.03 4.34
C GLU A 467 -5.87 -33.02 2.82
N LYS A 468 -6.78 -33.61 2.05
CA LYS A 468 -6.68 -33.73 0.59
C LYS A 468 -6.72 -32.37 -0.11
N ILE A 469 -6.00 -32.28 -1.21
CA ILE A 469 -5.98 -31.06 -2.02
C ILE A 469 -7.29 -30.95 -2.83
N ALA A 470 -7.91 -29.76 -2.80
CA ALA A 470 -9.09 -29.39 -3.58
C ALA A 470 -10.40 -30.16 -3.30
N VAL A 471 -10.64 -30.58 -2.04
CA VAL A 471 -11.85 -31.34 -1.65
C VAL A 471 -12.91 -30.56 -0.85
N VAL A 472 -12.67 -29.32 -0.43
CA VAL A 472 -13.59 -28.57 0.45
C VAL A 472 -14.97 -28.40 -0.19
N ASP A 473 -15.99 -28.89 0.50
CA ASP A 473 -17.36 -28.97 -0.01
C ASP A 473 -17.94 -27.60 -0.36
N GLY A 474 -18.67 -27.54 -1.48
CA GLY A 474 -19.29 -26.32 -1.99
C GLY A 474 -18.31 -25.25 -2.52
N TYR A 475 -16.99 -25.51 -2.58
CA TYR A 475 -16.04 -24.57 -3.19
C TYR A 475 -15.65 -24.95 -4.63
N SER A 476 -15.76 -23.98 -5.54
CA SER A 476 -15.43 -24.16 -6.96
C SER A 476 -13.93 -23.91 -7.21
N PHE A 477 -13.11 -24.95 -7.01
CA PHE A 477 -11.66 -24.95 -7.27
C PHE A 477 -11.27 -24.63 -8.72
N SER A 478 -9.97 -24.42 -8.99
CA SER A 478 -9.44 -24.31 -10.36
C SER A 478 -9.02 -25.67 -10.89
N SER A 479 -9.17 -25.87 -12.21
CA SER A 479 -8.71 -27.09 -12.88
C SER A 479 -7.20 -27.29 -12.77
N ALA A 480 -6.42 -26.21 -12.61
CA ALA A 480 -5.00 -26.29 -12.29
C ALA A 480 -4.73 -27.00 -10.95
N LEU A 481 -5.42 -26.57 -9.88
CA LEU A 481 -5.24 -27.16 -8.54
C LEU A 481 -5.85 -28.57 -8.46
N GLN A 482 -6.97 -28.82 -9.15
CA GLN A 482 -7.58 -30.15 -9.28
C GLN A 482 -6.75 -31.13 -10.12
N ASN A 483 -5.87 -30.63 -11.00
CA ASN A 483 -4.90 -31.47 -11.71
C ASN A 483 -3.71 -31.78 -10.81
N TYR A 484 -3.11 -30.76 -10.18
CA TYR A 484 -2.01 -30.92 -9.22
C TYR A 484 -2.38 -31.89 -8.06
N ALA A 485 -3.63 -31.85 -7.58
CA ALA A 485 -4.17 -32.77 -6.58
C ALA A 485 -4.17 -34.27 -6.96
N LYS A 486 -3.89 -34.63 -8.23
CA LYS A 486 -3.79 -36.03 -8.67
C LYS A 486 -2.43 -36.63 -8.36
N ASP A 487 -1.39 -35.83 -8.51
CA ASP A 487 0.01 -36.20 -8.27
C ASP A 487 0.41 -35.88 -6.81
N HIS A 488 -0.19 -34.83 -6.23
CA HIS A 488 0.01 -34.38 -4.86
C HIS A 488 -1.33 -34.47 -4.08
N PRO A 489 -1.69 -35.65 -3.53
CA PRO A 489 -3.06 -35.90 -3.06
C PRO A 489 -3.44 -35.16 -1.76
N THR A 490 -2.47 -34.73 -0.95
CA THR A 490 -2.68 -34.16 0.39
C THR A 490 -1.75 -32.98 0.67
N TRP A 491 -2.24 -32.01 1.45
CA TRP A 491 -1.48 -30.87 1.97
C TRP A 491 -0.49 -31.30 3.07
N THR A 492 0.65 -31.86 2.68
CA THR A 492 1.78 -32.07 3.61
C THR A 492 2.37 -30.72 4.03
N VAL A 493 3.25 -30.72 5.05
CA VAL A 493 3.96 -29.49 5.48
C VAL A 493 4.81 -28.93 4.33
N GLU A 494 5.42 -29.81 3.54
CA GLU A 494 6.25 -29.48 2.38
C GLU A 494 5.42 -28.85 1.24
N GLU A 495 4.28 -29.45 0.89
CA GLU A 495 3.41 -28.91 -0.17
C GLU A 495 2.75 -27.59 0.25
N LEU A 496 2.34 -27.47 1.52
CA LEU A 496 1.89 -26.18 2.08
C LEU A 496 3.01 -25.14 2.06
N HIS A 497 4.26 -25.52 2.33
CA HIS A 497 5.39 -24.61 2.28
C HIS A 497 5.68 -24.15 0.85
N ALA A 498 5.63 -25.04 -0.14
CA ALA A 498 5.75 -24.67 -1.55
C ALA A 498 4.60 -23.74 -1.97
N TRP A 499 3.36 -24.11 -1.67
CA TRP A 499 2.15 -23.36 -1.99
C TRP A 499 2.14 -21.96 -1.38
N LEU A 500 2.51 -21.83 -0.10
CA LEU A 500 2.58 -20.54 0.57
C LEU A 500 3.77 -19.70 0.09
N THR A 501 4.81 -20.29 -0.50
CA THR A 501 5.94 -19.57 -1.12
C THR A 501 5.55 -18.97 -2.48
N ASP A 502 4.89 -19.74 -3.35
CA ASP A 502 4.33 -19.27 -4.63
C ASP A 502 3.22 -20.21 -5.16
N PRO A 503 1.93 -19.87 -5.00
CA PRO A 503 0.82 -20.69 -5.49
C PRO A 503 0.77 -20.81 -7.03
N LYS A 504 1.33 -19.83 -7.75
CA LYS A 504 1.29 -19.76 -9.22
C LYS A 504 2.41 -20.58 -9.86
N ALA A 505 3.53 -20.75 -9.16
CA ALA A 505 4.56 -21.72 -9.54
C ALA A 505 4.08 -23.17 -9.31
N VAL A 506 3.41 -23.44 -8.17
CA VAL A 506 2.92 -24.78 -7.80
C VAL A 506 1.74 -25.24 -8.67
N ALA A 507 0.71 -24.40 -8.87
CA ALA A 507 -0.37 -24.69 -9.80
C ALA A 507 -0.60 -23.50 -10.77
N PRO A 508 0.12 -23.46 -11.90
CA PRO A 508 -0.08 -22.44 -12.94
C PRO A 508 -1.54 -22.37 -13.40
N GLY A 509 -2.17 -21.20 -13.23
CA GLY A 509 -3.62 -21.04 -13.43
C GLY A 509 -4.49 -21.26 -12.18
N THR A 510 -3.90 -21.27 -10.98
CA THR A 510 -4.66 -21.22 -9.72
C THR A 510 -5.52 -19.97 -9.60
N LYS A 511 -6.71 -20.12 -8.99
CA LYS A 511 -7.58 -19.00 -8.59
C LYS A 511 -7.01 -18.21 -7.40
N MET A 512 -6.09 -18.80 -6.63
CA MET A 512 -5.46 -18.15 -5.48
C MET A 512 -4.37 -17.17 -5.95
N SER A 513 -4.77 -15.94 -6.30
CA SER A 513 -3.83 -14.88 -6.70
C SER A 513 -3.13 -14.22 -5.49
N PHE A 514 -2.48 -15.03 -4.66
CA PHE A 514 -1.64 -14.59 -3.55
C PHE A 514 -0.17 -14.42 -4.02
N PRO A 515 0.56 -13.35 -3.65
CA PRO A 515 1.97 -13.15 -4.06
C PRO A 515 2.99 -14.12 -3.45
N GLY A 516 2.58 -14.90 -2.44
CA GLY A 516 3.47 -15.76 -1.66
C GLY A 516 4.15 -15.05 -0.49
N LEU A 517 4.40 -15.80 0.58
CA LEU A 517 5.30 -15.43 1.68
C LEU A 517 6.76 -15.68 1.24
N LYS A 518 7.70 -14.86 1.72
CA LYS A 518 9.13 -14.98 1.38
C LYS A 518 10.05 -15.24 2.58
N ASP A 519 9.58 -14.97 3.80
CA ASP A 519 10.23 -15.47 5.01
C ASP A 519 9.73 -16.90 5.30
N LYS A 520 10.69 -17.83 5.41
CA LYS A 520 10.46 -19.24 5.75
C LYS A 520 9.77 -19.38 7.12
N LYS A 521 10.13 -18.53 8.08
CA LYS A 521 9.58 -18.56 9.45
C LYS A 521 8.10 -18.14 9.46
N ASP A 522 7.71 -17.17 8.63
CA ASP A 522 6.30 -16.79 8.43
C ASP A 522 5.47 -17.97 7.90
N ILE A 523 6.05 -18.77 7.00
CA ILE A 523 5.44 -19.98 6.44
C ILE A 523 5.31 -21.07 7.52
N ASP A 524 6.40 -21.38 8.23
CA ASP A 524 6.40 -22.37 9.32
C ASP A 524 5.38 -21.99 10.41
N ASN A 525 5.35 -20.71 10.81
CA ASN A 525 4.40 -20.16 11.78
C ASN A 525 2.95 -20.32 11.30
N VAL A 526 2.62 -19.91 10.06
CA VAL A 526 1.23 -19.99 9.59
C VAL A 526 0.78 -21.44 9.39
N ILE A 527 1.67 -22.36 9.00
CA ILE A 527 1.36 -23.80 8.97
C ILE A 527 1.09 -24.31 10.39
N ALA A 528 1.87 -23.92 11.40
CA ALA A 528 1.62 -24.29 12.79
C ALA A 528 0.28 -23.73 13.32
N TYR A 529 -0.11 -22.53 12.91
CA TYR A 529 -1.44 -21.96 13.19
C TYR A 529 -2.56 -22.75 12.51
N LEU A 530 -2.46 -23.05 11.21
CA LEU A 530 -3.44 -23.88 10.50
C LEU A 530 -3.56 -25.28 11.12
N ALA A 531 -2.44 -25.89 11.51
CA ALA A 531 -2.39 -27.20 12.14
C ALA A 531 -3.10 -27.24 13.51
N SER A 532 -3.25 -26.09 14.18
CA SER A 532 -3.93 -25.99 15.49
C SER A 532 -5.46 -26.18 15.42
N PHE A 533 -6.07 -26.11 14.24
CA PHE A 533 -7.52 -26.35 14.07
C PHE A 533 -7.80 -27.77 13.57
N ASP A 534 -8.87 -28.40 14.06
CA ASP A 534 -9.41 -29.64 13.50
C ASP A 534 -10.36 -29.39 12.33
N GLU A 535 -10.95 -30.46 11.79
CA GLU A 535 -11.91 -30.45 10.68
C GLU A 535 -13.20 -29.66 10.99
N ASN A 536 -13.59 -29.55 12.26
CA ASN A 536 -14.75 -28.79 12.72
C ASN A 536 -14.41 -27.31 12.97
N GLY A 537 -13.13 -26.97 12.99
CA GLY A 537 -12.62 -25.65 13.32
C GLY A 537 -12.45 -25.40 14.82
N GLN A 538 -12.44 -26.46 15.64
CA GLN A 538 -12.09 -26.35 17.06
C GLN A 538 -10.56 -26.30 17.21
N LYS A 539 -10.04 -25.59 18.22
CA LYS A 539 -8.61 -25.57 18.51
C LYS A 539 -8.22 -26.85 19.26
N LYS A 540 -7.35 -27.66 18.64
CA LYS A 540 -6.86 -28.94 19.18
C LYS A 540 -6.16 -28.72 20.53
N GLY A 541 -6.76 -29.25 21.60
CA GLY A 541 -6.23 -29.11 22.97
C GLY A 541 -6.87 -28.01 23.81
N GLN A 542 -8.09 -27.58 23.48
CA GLN A 542 -8.99 -26.81 24.36
C GLN A 542 -10.20 -27.68 24.78
#